data_AF-A0AAN8WUW0-F1
#
_entry.id   AF-A0AAN8WUW0-F1
#
_cell.length_a   1.000
_cell.length_b   1.000
_cell.length_c   1.000
_cell.angle_alpha   90.00
_cell.angle_beta   90.00
_cell.angle_gamma   90.00
#
_symmetry.space_group_name_H-M   'P 1'
#
loop_
_entity.id
_entity.type
_entity.pdbx_description
1 polymer ?
#
loop_
_entity_poly.entity_id
_entity_poly.type
_entity_poly.pdbx_seq_one_letter_code
_entity_poly.pdbx_strand_id
1 'polypeptide(L)'
;MRAEGLNDGVMVVSSVHETSLALSTLVTDHGMAGVAATTCALLNSLTQLTGARLRADKTAAGTREGLVDLTIGGLWWLRESMVTLGGMVELVTLLTTHSPPTYPQETPVIQAISALHDVFATLHELVLTTSAIIIVEGVRLFWRGEPSVINLAKELQGVISRSSVSPPTLCQHLTAHLRQMILQMPPRHEDAMQQATNLHSQLMDVIERITSSSNGDLSGEMSQGQMLLMGFHLLFEAVETRLDQLMESLTLAPLPQPWPRIDTAKEASEIMAPLLDPALRNILRTLLRVKKAQTIVEFFSAAYQSSPSFRNEEAAAANDGSSSLCDEERLQRIVRRYASDCVSLLLLGLPSHLSTHLLLLHCQKLGINVTGYIEARDVGTEGRVSLAGVVQEALDSCITQHGLDPALPASAATTLTHHLNAIRKKLLLRHWEGEAEGLRTTHQRVSSQHLGLQWYYEDVLKQHGVSPPVQPGRAALLGELRTSVSTLHALHQNVSELREKYTALTANVEQRLKWAAGSNPTIAQALEDFSHGVQ
;
A
#
# COMPACT_ATOMS: atom_id res chain seq x y z
N MET A 1 -10.47 -2.42 -26.73
CA MET A 1 -10.08 -2.52 -25.31
C MET A 1 -9.06 -1.47 -24.86
N ARG A 2 -7.76 -1.45 -25.23
CA ARG A 2 -6.85 -0.34 -24.79
C ARG A 2 -7.28 1.04 -25.31
N ALA A 3 -7.79 1.12 -26.55
CA ALA A 3 -8.21 2.39 -27.15
C ALA A 3 -9.50 2.99 -26.53
N GLU A 4 -10.38 2.17 -25.97
CA GLU A 4 -11.64 2.64 -25.36
C GLU A 4 -11.41 3.23 -23.96
N GLY A 5 -10.59 2.60 -23.12
CA GLY A 5 -10.25 3.13 -21.79
C GLY A 5 -9.38 4.39 -21.81
N LEU A 6 -8.52 4.54 -22.83
CA LEU A 6 -7.76 5.78 -23.06
C LEU A 6 -8.69 6.96 -23.38
N ASN A 7 -9.80 6.72 -24.09
CA ASN A 7 -10.79 7.74 -24.42
C ASN A 7 -11.55 8.20 -23.17
N ASP A 8 -11.93 7.25 -22.31
CA ASP A 8 -12.63 7.54 -21.05
C ASP A 8 -11.77 8.34 -20.07
N GLY A 9 -10.48 8.02 -19.95
CA GLY A 9 -9.55 8.78 -19.11
C GLY A 9 -9.33 10.21 -19.57
N VAL A 10 -9.19 10.42 -20.89
CA VAL A 10 -9.08 11.76 -21.48
C VAL A 10 -10.35 12.57 -21.24
N MET A 11 -11.54 11.97 -21.40
CA MET A 11 -12.82 12.64 -21.16
C MET A 11 -13.03 13.02 -19.69
N VAL A 12 -12.60 12.19 -18.74
CA VAL A 12 -12.71 12.53 -17.31
C VAL A 12 -11.79 13.68 -16.93
N VAL A 13 -10.55 13.69 -17.45
CA VAL A 13 -9.60 14.78 -17.22
C VAL A 13 -10.07 16.08 -17.87
N SER A 14 -10.59 16.03 -19.10
CA SER A 14 -11.14 17.22 -19.77
C SER A 14 -12.33 17.79 -19.00
N SER A 15 -13.24 16.94 -18.50
CA SER A 15 -14.38 17.36 -17.69
C SER A 15 -13.97 18.08 -16.39
N VAL A 16 -12.90 17.62 -15.72
CA VAL A 16 -12.36 18.31 -14.54
C VAL A 16 -11.82 19.70 -14.91
N HIS A 17 -11.11 19.82 -16.03
CA HIS A 17 -10.57 21.09 -16.50
C HIS A 17 -11.69 22.08 -16.90
N GLU A 18 -12.68 21.62 -17.66
CA GLU A 18 -13.83 22.42 -18.08
C GLU A 18 -14.62 22.96 -16.89
N THR A 19 -14.90 22.12 -15.89
CA THR A 19 -15.64 22.52 -14.69
C THR A 19 -14.84 23.44 -13.77
N SER A 20 -13.52 23.27 -13.70
CA SER A 20 -12.63 24.20 -12.98
C SER A 20 -12.57 25.58 -13.65
N LEU A 21 -12.55 25.61 -14.98
CA LEU A 21 -12.64 26.86 -15.76
C LEU A 21 -14.01 27.53 -15.59
N ALA A 22 -15.10 26.75 -15.53
CA ALA A 22 -16.43 27.27 -15.24
C ALA A 22 -16.52 27.95 -13.84
N LEU A 23 -15.88 27.38 -12.82
CA LEU A 23 -15.79 28.02 -11.50
C LEU A 23 -14.97 29.32 -11.56
N SER A 24 -13.83 29.28 -12.25
CA SER A 24 -12.96 30.46 -12.40
C SER A 24 -13.65 31.59 -13.16
N THR A 25 -14.36 31.28 -14.24
CA THR A 25 -15.13 32.25 -15.03
C THR A 25 -16.27 32.87 -14.23
N LEU A 26 -16.98 32.09 -13.42
CA LEU A 26 -18.02 32.62 -12.53
C LEU A 26 -17.45 33.69 -11.58
N VAL A 27 -16.26 33.42 -11.02
CA VAL A 27 -15.55 34.37 -10.14
C VAL A 27 -15.06 35.60 -10.91
N THR A 28 -14.49 35.45 -12.11
CA THR A 28 -14.00 36.59 -12.89
C THR A 28 -15.12 37.48 -13.40
N ASP A 29 -16.23 36.90 -13.86
CA ASP A 29 -17.32 37.62 -14.52
C ASP A 29 -18.14 38.44 -13.51
N HIS A 30 -18.28 37.95 -12.28
CA HIS A 30 -19.09 38.58 -11.23
C HIS A 30 -18.23 39.26 -10.13
N GLY A 31 -16.90 39.26 -10.29
CA GLY A 31 -15.96 39.89 -9.36
C GLY A 31 -16.19 39.48 -7.89
N MET A 32 -16.32 40.47 -7.00
CA MET A 32 -16.53 40.23 -5.57
C MET A 32 -17.82 39.47 -5.25
N ALA A 33 -18.89 39.66 -6.03
CA ALA A 33 -20.13 38.91 -5.87
C ALA A 33 -19.94 37.43 -6.27
N GLY A 34 -19.13 37.18 -7.30
CA GLY A 34 -18.72 35.84 -7.72
C GLY A 34 -17.88 35.12 -6.66
N VAL A 35 -16.91 35.83 -6.06
CA VAL A 35 -16.12 35.34 -4.91
C VAL A 35 -17.04 34.94 -3.76
N ALA A 36 -17.93 35.85 -3.32
CA ALA A 36 -18.84 35.61 -2.19
C ALA A 36 -19.79 34.43 -2.45
N ALA A 37 -20.40 34.37 -3.63
CA ALA A 37 -21.28 33.26 -4.03
C ALA A 37 -20.53 31.91 -4.08
N THR A 38 -19.30 31.91 -4.58
CA THR A 38 -18.46 30.71 -4.65
C THR A 38 -18.03 30.25 -3.25
N THR A 39 -17.61 31.18 -2.38
CA THR A 39 -17.31 30.87 -0.97
C THR A 39 -18.53 30.28 -0.27
N CYS A 40 -19.73 30.82 -0.49
CA CYS A 40 -20.97 30.27 0.06
C CYS A 40 -21.22 28.82 -0.38
N ALA A 41 -21.08 28.55 -1.68
CA ALA A 41 -21.22 27.21 -2.24
C ALA A 41 -20.19 26.23 -1.63
N LEU A 42 -18.93 26.65 -1.53
CA LEU A 42 -17.83 25.85 -0.98
C LEU A 42 -18.04 25.50 0.50
N LEU A 43 -18.44 26.46 1.33
CA LEU A 43 -18.70 26.22 2.75
C LEU A 43 -19.88 25.26 2.96
N ASN A 44 -20.95 25.41 2.17
CA ASN A 44 -22.09 24.50 2.24
C ASN A 44 -21.69 23.07 1.83
N SER A 45 -20.98 22.91 0.70
CA SER A 45 -20.50 21.60 0.25
C SER A 45 -19.53 20.95 1.24
N LEU A 46 -18.60 21.71 1.83
CA LEU A 46 -17.69 21.20 2.84
C LEU A 46 -18.44 20.77 4.10
N THR A 47 -19.43 21.55 4.55
CA THR A 47 -20.28 21.19 5.70
C THR A 47 -21.03 19.87 5.47
N GLN A 48 -21.61 19.68 4.28
CA GLN A 48 -22.29 18.43 3.91
C GLN A 48 -21.33 17.25 3.90
N LEU A 49 -20.13 17.43 3.34
CA LEU A 49 -19.10 16.40 3.27
C LEU A 49 -18.54 16.05 4.66
N THR A 50 -18.33 17.04 5.53
CA THR A 50 -17.95 16.85 6.94
C THR A 50 -19.00 16.03 7.69
N GLY A 51 -20.29 16.35 7.53
CA GLY A 51 -21.36 15.59 8.16
C GLY A 51 -21.47 14.15 7.63
N ALA A 52 -21.31 13.95 6.32
CA ALA A 52 -21.28 12.61 5.73
C ALA A 52 -20.09 11.79 6.21
N ARG A 53 -18.92 12.42 6.32
CA ARG A 53 -17.69 11.80 6.79
C ARG A 53 -17.78 11.39 8.26
N LEU A 54 -18.34 12.24 9.11
CA LEU A 54 -18.54 11.93 10.53
C LEU A 54 -19.46 10.72 10.72
N ARG A 55 -20.52 10.60 9.91
CA ARG A 55 -21.38 9.40 9.91
C ARG A 55 -20.60 8.15 9.51
N ALA A 56 -19.78 8.23 8.47
CA ALA A 56 -18.94 7.11 8.04
C ALA A 56 -17.92 6.69 9.12
N ASP A 57 -17.28 7.66 9.77
CA ASP A 57 -16.34 7.40 10.87
C ASP A 57 -17.04 6.73 12.07
N LYS A 58 -18.26 7.14 12.40
CA LYS A 58 -19.08 6.48 13.45
C LYS A 58 -19.43 5.03 13.09
N THR A 59 -19.80 4.76 11.84
CA THR A 59 -20.05 3.39 11.36
C THR A 59 -18.78 2.53 11.45
N ALA A 60 -17.64 3.08 11.02
CA ALA A 60 -16.35 2.41 11.10
C ALA A 60 -15.95 2.11 12.55
N ALA A 61 -16.07 3.09 13.46
CA ALA A 61 -15.81 2.91 14.89
C ALA A 61 -16.70 1.83 15.53
N GLY A 62 -17.95 1.72 15.08
CA GLY A 62 -18.89 0.69 15.53
C GLY A 62 -18.55 -0.74 15.06
N THR A 63 -17.89 -0.88 13.90
CA THR A 63 -17.63 -2.18 13.26
C THR A 63 -16.41 -2.91 13.88
N ARG A 64 -15.53 -2.19 14.59
CA ARG A 64 -14.32 -2.73 15.26
C ARG A 64 -13.48 -3.60 14.31
N GLU A 65 -13.35 -4.89 14.59
CA GLU A 65 -12.51 -5.83 13.83
C GLU A 65 -13.04 -6.10 12.40
N GLY A 66 -14.31 -5.81 12.13
CA GLY A 66 -14.90 -6.00 10.80
C GLY A 66 -14.59 -4.87 9.81
N LEU A 67 -13.83 -3.83 10.21
CA LEU A 67 -13.47 -2.73 9.31
C LEU A 67 -12.71 -3.21 8.07
N VAL A 68 -11.95 -4.31 8.21
CA VAL A 68 -11.24 -4.95 7.09
C VAL A 68 -12.16 -5.37 5.94
N ASP A 69 -13.41 -5.73 6.24
CA ASP A 69 -14.43 -6.19 5.28
C ASP A 69 -15.51 -5.15 4.98
N LEU A 70 -15.46 -4.00 5.66
CA LEU A 70 -16.47 -2.98 5.48
C LEU A 70 -16.43 -2.46 4.05
N THR A 71 -17.57 -2.53 3.37
CA THR A 71 -17.77 -1.97 2.04
C THR A 71 -18.84 -0.88 2.09
N ILE A 72 -18.56 0.25 1.44
CA ILE A 72 -19.47 1.39 1.33
C ILE A 72 -19.62 1.68 -0.16
N GLY A 73 -20.85 1.60 -0.67
CA GLY A 73 -21.11 1.80 -2.10
C GLY A 73 -20.40 0.81 -3.02
N GLY A 74 -20.14 -0.42 -2.54
CA GLY A 74 -19.42 -1.46 -3.28
C GLY A 74 -17.89 -1.32 -3.26
N LEU A 75 -17.34 -0.30 -2.59
CA LEU A 75 -15.91 -0.09 -2.44
C LEU A 75 -15.47 -0.46 -1.02
N TRP A 76 -14.28 -1.05 -0.90
CA TRP A 76 -13.63 -1.22 0.41
C TRP A 76 -13.49 0.14 1.10
N TRP A 77 -13.79 0.20 2.39
CA TRP A 77 -14.00 1.45 3.13
C TRP A 77 -12.81 2.44 3.03
N LEU A 78 -11.55 1.95 3.01
CA LEU A 78 -10.36 2.79 2.91
C LEU A 78 -10.33 3.53 1.56
N ARG A 79 -10.86 2.89 0.51
CA ARG A 79 -10.92 3.47 -0.83
C ARG A 79 -12.01 4.53 -0.94
N GLU A 80 -13.20 4.26 -0.42
CA GLU A 80 -14.24 5.30 -0.33
C GLU A 80 -13.75 6.46 0.56
N SER A 81 -12.93 6.18 1.57
CA SER A 81 -12.28 7.20 2.39
C SER A 81 -11.29 8.05 1.61
N MET A 82 -10.48 7.46 0.75
CA MET A 82 -9.59 8.20 -0.16
C MET A 82 -10.37 9.12 -1.10
N VAL A 83 -11.50 8.65 -1.66
CA VAL A 83 -12.33 9.45 -2.56
C VAL A 83 -12.96 10.63 -1.82
N THR A 84 -13.50 10.39 -0.63
CA THR A 84 -14.12 11.44 0.20
C THR A 84 -13.10 12.46 0.70
N LEU A 85 -11.92 12.03 1.17
CA LEU A 85 -10.83 12.92 1.58
C LEU A 85 -10.24 13.69 0.40
N GLY A 86 -10.10 13.07 -0.77
CA GLY A 86 -9.67 13.76 -1.99
C GLY A 86 -10.66 14.88 -2.38
N GLY A 87 -11.96 14.65 -2.23
CA GLY A 87 -12.98 15.70 -2.39
C GLY A 87 -12.87 16.81 -1.34
N MET A 88 -12.54 16.48 -0.09
CA MET A 88 -12.27 17.49 0.94
C MET A 88 -11.04 18.35 0.59
N VAL A 89 -9.93 17.74 0.16
CA VAL A 89 -8.71 18.45 -0.25
C VAL A 89 -8.98 19.37 -1.44
N GLU A 90 -9.79 18.93 -2.41
CA GLU A 90 -10.21 19.77 -3.54
C GLU A 90 -11.02 20.98 -3.04
N LEU A 91 -11.99 20.79 -2.15
CA LEU A 91 -12.76 21.89 -1.56
C LEU A 91 -11.86 22.87 -0.81
N VAL A 92 -10.87 22.38 -0.06
CA VAL A 92 -9.87 23.23 0.62
C VAL A 92 -9.04 24.01 -0.39
N THR A 93 -8.63 23.39 -1.49
CA THR A 93 -7.85 24.03 -2.56
C THR A 93 -8.67 25.11 -3.27
N LEU A 94 -9.96 24.87 -3.52
CA LEU A 94 -10.85 25.87 -4.10
C LEU A 94 -11.13 27.01 -3.12
N LEU A 95 -11.26 26.73 -1.82
CA LEU A 95 -11.36 27.76 -0.78
C LEU A 95 -10.11 28.63 -0.73
N THR A 96 -8.90 28.07 -0.81
CA THR A 96 -7.68 28.90 -0.82
C THR A 96 -7.51 29.70 -2.12
N THR A 97 -8.06 29.21 -3.24
CA THR A 97 -7.92 29.84 -4.55
C THR A 97 -8.96 30.93 -4.81
N HIS A 98 -10.21 30.73 -4.38
CA HIS A 98 -11.35 31.57 -4.75
C HIS A 98 -11.96 32.34 -3.57
N SER A 99 -11.47 32.18 -2.35
CA SER A 99 -11.94 32.90 -1.15
C SER A 99 -11.02 34.10 -0.83
N PRO A 100 -11.43 35.04 0.04
CA PRO A 100 -10.57 36.15 0.49
C PRO A 100 -9.23 35.66 1.08
N PRO A 101 -8.18 36.51 1.09
CA PRO A 101 -6.81 36.11 1.40
C PRO A 101 -6.69 35.28 2.69
N THR A 102 -5.79 34.30 2.65
CA THR A 102 -5.60 33.30 3.71
C THR A 102 -5.38 33.95 5.07
N TYR A 103 -6.16 33.54 6.05
CA TYR A 103 -5.97 34.01 7.43
C TYR A 103 -4.81 33.22 8.03
N PRO A 104 -3.86 33.83 8.77
CA PRO A 104 -2.66 33.14 9.23
C PRO A 104 -2.92 31.84 10.01
N GLN A 105 -4.08 31.77 10.68
CA GLN A 105 -4.50 30.62 11.49
C GLN A 105 -5.03 29.44 10.66
N GLU A 106 -5.32 29.61 9.37
CA GLU A 106 -5.80 28.53 8.49
C GLU A 106 -4.67 27.63 7.99
N THR A 107 -3.48 28.19 7.79
CA THR A 107 -2.35 27.46 7.22
C THR A 107 -2.03 26.18 7.99
N PRO A 108 -1.95 26.17 9.33
CA PRO A 108 -1.74 24.93 10.09
C PRO A 108 -2.85 23.90 9.89
N VAL A 109 -4.12 24.34 9.79
CA VAL A 109 -5.27 23.44 9.59
C VAL A 109 -5.24 22.81 8.20
N ILE A 110 -4.93 23.61 7.17
CA ILE A 110 -4.79 23.15 5.78
C ILE A 110 -3.64 22.14 5.66
N GLN A 111 -2.51 22.42 6.32
CA GLN A 111 -1.38 21.50 6.40
C GLN A 111 -1.77 20.19 7.09
N ALA A 112 -2.51 20.25 8.20
CA ALA A 112 -3.00 19.06 8.89
C ALA A 112 -3.97 18.23 8.03
N ILE A 113 -4.88 18.86 7.28
CA ILE A 113 -5.78 18.16 6.33
C ILE A 113 -4.97 17.48 5.22
N SER A 114 -3.94 18.16 4.70
CA SER A 114 -3.06 17.61 3.66
C SER A 114 -2.24 16.43 4.18
N ALA A 115 -1.63 16.56 5.38
CA ALA A 115 -0.90 15.48 6.04
C ALA A 115 -1.82 14.27 6.33
N LEU A 116 -3.08 14.51 6.71
CA LEU A 116 -4.06 13.45 6.91
C LEU A 116 -4.36 12.71 5.61
N HIS A 117 -4.59 13.43 4.51
CA HIS A 117 -4.77 12.83 3.20
C HIS A 117 -3.53 12.00 2.79
N ASP A 118 -2.32 12.51 3.03
CA ASP A 118 -1.07 11.80 2.71
C ASP A 118 -0.93 10.47 3.48
N VAL A 119 -1.36 10.40 4.74
CA VAL A 119 -1.39 9.13 5.50
C VAL A 119 -2.33 8.13 4.83
N PHE A 120 -3.55 8.55 4.48
CA PHE A 120 -4.51 7.68 3.79
C PHE A 120 -3.99 7.23 2.41
N ALA A 121 -3.35 8.12 1.66
CA ALA A 121 -2.74 7.82 0.37
C ALA A 121 -1.62 6.78 0.52
N THR A 122 -0.77 6.93 1.53
CA THR A 122 0.33 5.99 1.81
C THR A 122 -0.19 4.63 2.28
N LEU A 123 -1.26 4.59 3.09
CA LEU A 123 -1.94 3.34 3.45
C LEU A 123 -2.55 2.64 2.22
N HIS A 124 -3.11 3.41 1.29
CA HIS A 124 -3.62 2.87 0.03
C HIS A 124 -2.49 2.30 -0.84
N GLU A 125 -1.38 3.01 -0.94
CA GLU A 125 -0.18 2.59 -1.67
C GLU A 125 0.46 1.33 -1.05
N LEU A 126 0.51 1.21 0.28
CA LEU A 126 0.93 0.00 0.99
C LEU A 126 0.11 -1.22 0.52
N VAL A 127 -1.22 -1.11 0.48
CA VAL A 127 -2.09 -2.22 0.06
C VAL A 127 -1.92 -2.53 -1.43
N LEU A 128 -1.90 -1.51 -2.27
CA LEU A 128 -1.78 -1.65 -3.73
C LEU A 128 -0.44 -2.29 -4.10
N THR A 129 0.67 -1.76 -3.59
CA THR A 129 2.04 -2.22 -3.87
C THR A 129 2.27 -3.62 -3.31
N THR A 130 1.70 -3.93 -2.14
CA THR A 130 1.76 -5.30 -1.62
C THR A 130 1.06 -6.27 -2.57
N SER A 131 -0.13 -5.92 -3.06
CA SER A 131 -0.86 -6.77 -4.00
C SER A 131 -0.16 -6.93 -5.35
N ALA A 132 0.40 -5.85 -5.89
CA ALA A 132 0.97 -5.83 -7.22
C ALA A 132 2.39 -6.42 -7.28
N ILE A 133 3.20 -6.22 -6.24
CA ILE A 133 4.63 -6.56 -6.24
C ILE A 133 4.95 -7.59 -5.17
N ILE A 134 4.68 -7.29 -3.89
CA ILE A 134 5.19 -8.11 -2.77
C ILE A 134 4.57 -9.51 -2.75
N ILE A 135 3.25 -9.63 -2.98
CA ILE A 135 2.58 -10.94 -3.06
C ILE A 135 3.09 -11.72 -4.26
N VAL A 136 3.14 -11.09 -5.44
CA VAL A 136 3.57 -11.75 -6.68
C VAL A 136 4.99 -12.28 -6.55
N GLU A 137 5.91 -11.43 -6.08
CA GLU A 137 7.32 -11.79 -5.92
C GLU A 137 7.54 -12.75 -4.76
N GLY A 138 6.93 -12.49 -3.61
CA GLY A 138 7.04 -13.34 -2.42
C GLY A 138 6.57 -14.77 -2.69
N VAL A 139 5.37 -14.94 -3.25
CA VAL A 139 4.83 -16.26 -3.59
C VAL A 139 5.74 -16.97 -4.59
N ARG A 140 6.20 -16.26 -5.64
CA ARG A 140 7.12 -16.82 -6.65
C ARG A 140 8.42 -17.33 -6.03
N LEU A 141 9.05 -16.57 -5.15
CA LEU A 141 10.32 -16.92 -4.51
C LEU A 141 10.16 -18.08 -3.52
N PHE A 142 9.09 -18.10 -2.73
CA PHE A 142 8.79 -19.20 -1.84
C PHE A 142 8.55 -20.52 -2.58
N TRP A 143 7.86 -20.48 -3.73
CA TRP A 143 7.59 -21.68 -4.53
C TRP A 143 8.83 -22.22 -5.22
N ARG A 144 9.73 -21.33 -5.66
CA ARG A 144 11.05 -21.71 -6.18
C ARG A 144 11.96 -22.32 -5.11
N GLY A 145 11.63 -22.13 -3.83
CA GLY A 145 12.44 -22.59 -2.73
C GLY A 145 13.74 -21.79 -2.58
N GLU A 146 13.69 -20.48 -2.84
CA GLU A 146 14.88 -19.62 -2.75
C GLU A 146 15.41 -19.60 -1.30
N PRO A 147 16.69 -19.95 -1.07
CA PRO A 147 17.21 -20.19 0.27
C PRO A 147 17.22 -18.95 1.16
N SER A 148 17.52 -17.76 0.61
CA SER A 148 17.55 -16.52 1.40
C SER A 148 16.16 -16.13 1.93
N VAL A 149 15.10 -16.35 1.15
CA VAL A 149 13.69 -16.06 1.47
C VAL A 149 13.13 -17.09 2.45
N ILE A 150 13.50 -18.36 2.32
CA ILE A 150 13.14 -19.39 3.32
C ILE A 150 13.78 -19.10 4.68
N ASN A 151 15.07 -18.75 4.69
CA ASN A 151 15.77 -18.40 5.92
C ASN A 151 15.18 -17.15 6.56
N LEU A 152 14.86 -16.13 5.75
CA LEU A 152 14.14 -14.93 6.18
C LEU A 152 12.83 -15.28 6.90
N ALA A 153 11.99 -16.13 6.32
CA ALA A 153 10.72 -16.52 6.95
C ALA A 153 10.93 -17.19 8.31
N LYS A 154 11.93 -18.06 8.43
CA LYS A 154 12.29 -18.73 9.70
C LYS A 154 12.81 -17.74 10.74
N GLU A 155 13.66 -16.79 10.35
CA GLU A 155 14.16 -15.75 11.25
C GLU A 155 13.03 -14.85 11.76
N LEU A 156 12.12 -14.42 10.88
CA LEU A 156 10.95 -13.64 11.23
C LEU A 156 10.00 -14.41 12.14
N GLN A 157 9.75 -15.69 11.89
CA GLN A 157 8.96 -16.54 12.79
C GLN A 157 9.62 -16.66 14.17
N GLY A 158 10.96 -16.70 14.21
CA GLY A 158 11.75 -16.67 15.43
C GLY A 158 11.51 -15.44 16.30
N VAL A 159 11.14 -14.27 15.73
CA VAL A 159 10.77 -13.07 16.50
C VAL A 159 9.54 -13.34 17.36
N ILE A 160 8.51 -13.98 16.81
CA ILE A 160 7.31 -14.34 17.59
C ILE A 160 7.63 -15.44 18.58
N SER A 161 8.40 -16.47 18.19
CA SER A 161 8.71 -17.60 19.08
C SER A 161 9.56 -17.22 20.30
N ARG A 162 10.35 -16.15 20.21
CA ARG A 162 11.16 -15.61 21.32
C ARG A 162 10.38 -14.66 22.23
N SER A 163 9.20 -14.21 21.81
CA SER A 163 8.34 -13.38 22.64
C SER A 163 7.67 -14.21 23.74
N SER A 164 7.60 -13.65 24.96
CA SER A 164 6.98 -14.34 26.10
C SER A 164 5.46 -14.46 25.99
N VAL A 165 4.84 -13.56 25.21
CA VAL A 165 3.39 -13.44 25.03
C VAL A 165 3.10 -13.31 23.54
N SER A 166 2.12 -14.08 23.05
CA SER A 166 1.75 -14.02 21.63
C SER A 166 1.28 -12.61 21.23
N PRO A 167 1.55 -12.13 19.99
CA PRO A 167 1.14 -10.79 19.56
C PRO A 167 -0.38 -10.51 19.70
N PRO A 168 -1.30 -11.47 19.42
CA PRO A 168 -2.72 -11.26 19.68
C PRO A 168 -3.05 -11.05 21.16
N THR A 169 -2.47 -11.86 22.07
CA THR A 169 -2.65 -11.70 23.51
C THR A 169 -2.07 -10.37 24.01
N LEU A 170 -0.91 -9.98 23.47
CA LEU A 170 -0.29 -8.70 23.79
C LEU A 170 -1.16 -7.51 23.35
N CYS A 171 -1.77 -7.58 22.17
CA CYS A 171 -2.75 -6.58 21.72
C CYS A 171 -3.97 -6.50 22.66
N GLN A 172 -4.45 -7.64 23.16
CA GLN A 172 -5.54 -7.68 24.15
C GLN A 172 -5.13 -7.02 25.47
N HIS A 173 -3.93 -7.32 25.98
CA HIS A 173 -3.39 -6.69 27.19
C HIS A 173 -3.23 -5.17 27.04
N LEU A 174 -2.67 -4.71 25.91
CA LEU A 174 -2.55 -3.28 25.61
C LEU A 174 -3.91 -2.59 25.48
N THR A 175 -4.89 -3.25 24.85
CA THR A 175 -6.26 -2.72 24.75
C THR A 175 -6.93 -2.64 26.13
N ALA A 176 -6.72 -3.64 26.98
CA ALA A 176 -7.21 -3.64 28.36
C ALA A 176 -6.54 -2.53 29.19
N HIS A 177 -5.23 -2.34 29.03
CA HIS A 177 -4.47 -1.26 29.66
C HIS A 177 -4.99 0.12 29.23
N LEU A 178 -5.19 0.33 27.92
CA LEU A 178 -5.78 1.56 27.39
C LEU A 178 -7.15 1.85 28.02
N ARG A 179 -8.03 0.85 28.10
CA ARG A 179 -9.35 1.00 28.73
C ARG A 179 -9.26 1.32 30.21
N GLN A 180 -8.32 0.72 30.94
CA GLN A 180 -8.09 1.02 32.36
C GLN A 180 -7.65 2.46 32.57
N MET A 181 -6.73 2.97 31.73
CA MET A 181 -6.31 4.36 31.79
C MET A 181 -7.43 5.34 31.45
N ILE A 182 -8.24 5.05 30.43
CA ILE A 182 -9.43 5.83 30.10
C ILE A 182 -10.40 5.89 31.29
N LEU A 183 -10.59 4.76 31.98
CA LEU A 183 -11.45 4.65 33.17
C LEU A 183 -10.79 5.13 34.46
N GLN A 184 -9.57 5.68 34.40
CA GLN A 184 -8.77 6.13 35.55
C GLN A 184 -8.60 5.06 36.63
N MET A 185 -8.50 3.79 36.22
CA MET A 185 -8.22 2.65 37.09
C MET A 185 -6.72 2.35 37.12
N PRO A 186 -6.20 1.76 38.22
CA PRO A 186 -4.80 1.37 38.27
C PRO A 186 -4.49 0.36 37.15
N PRO A 187 -3.42 0.58 36.36
CA PRO A 187 -3.08 -0.29 35.25
C PRO A 187 -2.66 -1.68 35.74
N ARG A 188 -3.28 -2.73 35.20
CA ARG A 188 -2.99 -4.13 35.56
C ARG A 188 -2.02 -4.82 34.62
N HIS A 189 -1.68 -4.17 33.51
CA HIS A 189 -0.84 -4.70 32.44
C HIS A 189 0.32 -3.73 32.12
N GLU A 190 0.97 -3.17 33.14
CA GLU A 190 2.11 -2.25 32.93
C GLU A 190 3.24 -2.93 32.12
N ASP A 191 3.48 -4.22 32.37
CA ASP A 191 4.47 -5.02 31.64
C ASP A 191 4.17 -5.14 30.14
N ALA A 192 2.93 -4.95 29.70
CA ALA A 192 2.55 -5.10 28.30
C ALA A 192 3.23 -4.06 27.41
N MET A 193 3.46 -2.84 27.92
CA MET A 193 4.19 -1.80 27.18
C MET A 193 5.65 -2.19 26.97
N GLN A 194 6.30 -2.75 28.00
CA GLN A 194 7.68 -3.24 27.90
C GLN A 194 7.78 -4.46 26.96
N GLN A 195 6.84 -5.40 27.07
CA GLN A 195 6.78 -6.58 26.19
C GLN A 195 6.62 -6.17 24.71
N ALA A 196 5.77 -5.18 24.42
CA ALA A 196 5.60 -4.64 23.08
C ALA A 196 6.85 -3.94 22.55
N THR A 197 7.55 -3.20 23.40
CA THR A 197 8.82 -2.56 23.06
C THR A 197 9.88 -3.60 22.72
N ASN A 198 9.99 -4.66 23.53
CA ASN A 198 10.92 -5.77 23.30
C ASN A 198 10.60 -6.54 22.01
N LEU A 199 9.31 -6.77 21.69
CA LEU A 199 8.93 -7.42 20.43
C LEU A 199 9.32 -6.56 19.22
N HIS A 200 9.09 -5.25 19.30
CA HIS A 200 9.45 -4.34 18.24
C HIS A 200 10.98 -4.26 18.05
N SER A 201 11.76 -4.18 19.13
CA SER A 201 13.22 -4.17 19.04
C SER A 201 13.74 -5.47 18.43
N GLN A 202 13.20 -6.63 18.82
CA GLN A 202 13.58 -7.93 18.22
C GLN A 202 13.31 -7.98 16.71
N LEU A 203 12.21 -7.37 16.24
CA LEU A 203 11.94 -7.27 14.81
C LEU A 203 12.96 -6.37 14.10
N MET A 204 13.23 -5.19 14.67
CA MET A 204 14.20 -4.25 14.09
C MET A 204 15.61 -4.85 14.05
N ASP A 205 16.05 -5.54 15.11
CA ASP A 205 17.33 -6.26 15.15
C ASP A 205 17.45 -7.32 14.05
N VAL A 206 16.34 -8.00 13.69
CA VAL A 206 16.31 -8.96 12.58
C VAL A 206 16.39 -8.24 11.23
N ILE A 207 15.62 -7.16 11.05
CA ILE A 207 15.65 -6.36 9.81
C ILE A 207 17.05 -5.77 9.59
N GLU A 208 17.66 -5.16 10.61
CA GLU A 208 19.01 -4.59 10.53
C GLU A 208 20.06 -5.66 10.25
N ARG A 209 20.02 -6.81 10.93
CA ARG A 209 20.97 -7.90 10.69
C ARG A 209 20.88 -8.44 9.27
N ILE A 210 19.67 -8.64 8.76
CA ILE A 210 19.44 -9.16 7.41
C ILE A 210 19.90 -8.14 6.37
N THR A 211 19.66 -6.85 6.59
CA THR A 211 19.99 -5.78 5.63
C THR A 211 21.46 -5.33 5.66
N SER A 212 22.13 -5.41 6.82
CA SER A 212 23.55 -5.04 7.00
C SER A 212 24.55 -6.14 6.60
N SER A 213 24.09 -7.38 6.44
CA SER A 213 24.94 -8.51 5.99
C SER A 213 25.52 -8.37 4.58
N SER A 214 25.19 -7.30 3.85
CA SER A 214 25.75 -6.93 2.53
C SER A 214 27.21 -6.43 2.57
N ASN A 215 27.75 -6.09 3.75
CA ASN A 215 29.10 -5.52 3.86
C ASN A 215 30.24 -6.57 3.84
N GLY A 216 29.92 -7.87 3.76
CA GLY A 216 30.92 -8.96 3.80
C GLY A 216 31.35 -9.52 2.45
N ASP A 217 30.52 -9.39 1.40
CA ASP A 217 30.79 -9.93 0.07
C ASP A 217 31.08 -8.79 -0.93
N LEU A 218 32.19 -8.94 -1.67
CA LEU A 218 32.76 -7.97 -2.61
C LEU A 218 31.85 -7.58 -3.80
N SER A 219 30.60 -8.04 -3.87
CA SER A 219 29.68 -7.77 -4.99
C SER A 219 28.63 -6.68 -4.73
N GLY A 220 28.36 -6.28 -3.49
CA GLY A 220 27.37 -5.23 -3.18
C GLY A 220 25.93 -5.52 -3.63
N GLU A 221 25.63 -6.74 -4.08
CA GLU A 221 24.29 -7.13 -4.54
C GLU A 221 23.46 -7.68 -3.38
N MET A 222 22.27 -7.09 -3.14
CA MET A 222 21.33 -7.58 -2.14
C MET A 222 20.73 -8.92 -2.56
N SER A 223 20.60 -9.86 -1.62
CA SER A 223 19.90 -11.13 -1.87
C SER A 223 18.41 -10.91 -2.15
N GLN A 224 17.75 -11.89 -2.76
CA GLN A 224 16.31 -11.80 -3.08
C GLN A 224 15.45 -11.65 -1.82
N GLY A 225 15.82 -12.34 -0.73
CA GLY A 225 15.18 -12.19 0.58
C GLY A 225 15.37 -10.80 1.17
N GLN A 226 16.57 -10.23 1.07
CA GLN A 226 16.85 -8.87 1.53
C GLN A 226 16.04 -7.83 0.76
N MET A 227 16.01 -7.92 -0.57
CA MET A 227 15.23 -7.01 -1.40
C MET A 227 13.73 -7.07 -1.09
N LEU A 228 13.20 -8.30 -0.93
CA LEU A 228 11.79 -8.50 -0.61
C LEU A 228 11.43 -7.94 0.78
N LEU A 229 12.25 -8.23 1.80
CA LEU A 229 12.04 -7.70 3.15
C LEU A 229 12.14 -6.18 3.16
N MET A 230 13.17 -5.61 2.53
CA MET A 230 13.38 -4.17 2.48
C MET A 230 12.20 -3.48 1.77
N GLY A 231 11.81 -3.97 0.60
CA GLY A 231 10.67 -3.45 -0.14
C GLY A 231 9.38 -3.48 0.68
N PHE A 232 9.13 -4.57 1.40
CA PHE A 232 7.92 -4.67 2.24
C PHE A 232 7.99 -3.78 3.48
N HIS A 233 9.12 -3.76 4.19
CA HIS A 233 9.34 -2.96 5.39
C HIS A 233 9.23 -1.45 5.10
N LEU A 234 9.83 -0.97 4.01
CA LEU A 234 9.81 0.44 3.63
C LEU A 234 8.40 0.98 3.39
N LEU A 235 7.45 0.14 2.95
CA LEU A 235 6.05 0.55 2.83
C LEU A 235 5.42 0.87 4.20
N PHE A 236 5.81 0.16 5.27
CA PHE A 236 5.35 0.48 6.63
C PHE A 236 6.07 1.70 7.20
N GLU A 237 7.37 1.85 6.95
CA GLU A 237 8.14 3.04 7.37
C GLU A 237 7.59 4.33 6.74
N ALA A 238 7.17 4.27 5.48
CA ALA A 238 6.50 5.38 4.82
C ALA A 238 5.22 5.79 5.56
N VAL A 239 4.39 4.82 5.98
CA VAL A 239 3.17 5.09 6.76
C VAL A 239 3.51 5.72 8.12
N GLU A 240 4.50 5.18 8.85
CA GLU A 240 4.90 5.72 10.15
C GLU A 240 5.43 7.15 10.04
N THR A 241 6.25 7.44 9.03
CA THR A 241 6.76 8.78 8.74
C THR A 241 5.62 9.78 8.49
N ARG A 242 4.62 9.39 7.68
CA ARG A 242 3.45 10.25 7.43
C ARG A 242 2.58 10.44 8.66
N LEU A 243 2.44 9.40 9.50
CA LEU A 243 1.75 9.51 10.77
C LEU A 243 2.44 10.50 11.71
N ASP A 244 3.77 10.51 11.77
CA ASP A 244 4.53 11.47 12.58
C ASP A 244 4.33 12.90 12.11
N GLN A 245 4.43 13.15 10.79
CA GLN A 245 4.13 14.44 10.17
C GLN A 245 2.70 14.93 10.46
N LEU A 246 1.72 14.01 10.43
CA LEU A 246 0.35 14.33 10.81
C LEU A 246 0.26 14.73 12.28
N MET A 247 0.89 13.97 13.20
CA MET A 247 0.83 14.31 14.63
C MET A 247 1.45 15.67 14.93
N GLU A 248 2.55 16.03 14.25
CA GLU A 248 3.16 17.36 14.33
C GLU A 248 2.23 18.45 13.78
N SER A 249 1.57 18.18 12.65
CA SER A 249 0.61 19.14 12.07
C SER A 249 -0.61 19.36 12.98
N LEU A 250 -1.07 18.32 13.67
CA LEU A 250 -2.19 18.41 14.62
C LEU A 250 -1.87 19.27 15.85
N THR A 251 -0.62 19.26 16.35
CA THR A 251 -0.25 20.10 17.50
C THR A 251 -0.20 21.58 17.15
N LEU A 252 0.07 21.91 15.87
CA LEU A 252 0.07 23.28 15.36
C LEU A 252 -1.34 23.82 15.03
N ALA A 253 -2.35 22.96 15.02
CA ALA A 253 -3.73 23.30 14.65
C ALA A 253 -4.77 23.04 15.77
N PRO A 254 -4.55 23.50 17.02
CA PRO A 254 -5.50 23.26 18.12
C PRO A 254 -6.80 24.03 17.90
N LEU A 255 -7.93 23.41 18.25
CA LEU A 255 -9.24 24.05 18.14
C LEU A 255 -9.41 25.11 19.25
N PRO A 256 -9.67 26.40 18.93
CA PRO A 256 -9.83 27.46 19.93
C PRO A 256 -11.00 27.22 20.88
N GLN A 257 -10.90 27.64 22.14
CA GLN A 257 -12.07 27.64 23.02
C GLN A 257 -13.02 28.80 22.65
N PRO A 258 -14.36 28.63 22.68
CA PRO A 258 -15.15 27.46 23.10
C PRO A 258 -15.58 26.53 21.94
N TRP A 259 -14.86 26.50 20.83
CA TRP A 259 -15.27 25.81 19.60
C TRP A 259 -15.44 24.29 19.70
N PRO A 260 -14.78 23.56 20.64
CA PRO A 260 -15.09 22.15 20.87
C PRO A 260 -16.56 21.85 21.25
N ARG A 261 -17.37 22.87 21.57
CA ARG A 261 -18.81 22.72 21.86
C ARG A 261 -19.70 22.55 20.62
N ILE A 262 -19.15 22.78 19.43
CA ILE A 262 -19.84 22.51 18.17
C ILE A 262 -20.13 21.00 18.06
N ASP A 263 -21.34 20.63 17.65
CA ASP A 263 -21.80 19.24 17.56
C ASP A 263 -20.82 18.33 16.80
N THR A 264 -20.40 18.70 15.59
CA THR A 264 -19.47 17.91 14.78
C THR A 264 -18.08 17.83 15.41
N ALA A 265 -17.59 18.92 16.02
CA ALA A 265 -16.29 18.94 16.70
C ALA A 265 -16.31 18.03 17.93
N LYS A 266 -17.38 18.10 18.73
CA LYS A 266 -17.59 17.29 19.93
C LYS A 266 -17.70 15.80 19.58
N GLU A 267 -18.57 15.46 18.64
CA GLU A 267 -18.78 14.08 18.20
C GLU A 267 -17.52 13.48 17.56
N ALA A 268 -16.77 14.26 16.78
CA ALA A 268 -15.47 13.82 16.26
C ALA A 268 -14.46 13.61 17.39
N SER A 269 -14.42 14.51 18.37
CA SER A 269 -13.54 14.45 19.54
C SER A 269 -13.82 13.24 20.43
N GLU A 270 -15.09 12.81 20.54
CA GLU A 270 -15.47 11.59 21.26
C GLU A 270 -14.87 10.33 20.62
N ILE A 271 -14.82 10.27 19.28
CA ILE A 271 -14.21 9.15 18.54
C ILE A 271 -12.70 9.13 18.75
N MET A 272 -12.04 10.29 18.65
CA MET A 272 -10.59 10.44 18.76
C MET A 272 -10.10 10.71 20.20
N ALA A 273 -10.95 10.55 21.23
CA ALA A 273 -10.60 10.91 22.60
C ALA A 273 -9.28 10.29 23.10
N PRO A 274 -8.98 9.00 22.84
CA PRO A 274 -7.70 8.40 23.22
C PRO A 274 -6.49 8.96 22.46
N LEU A 275 -6.71 9.56 21.28
CA LEU A 275 -5.64 10.18 20.50
C LEU A 275 -5.24 11.54 21.08
N LEU A 276 -6.18 12.27 21.69
CA LEU A 276 -5.95 13.62 22.21
C LEU A 276 -4.99 13.64 23.41
N ASP A 277 -5.04 12.62 24.26
CA ASP A 277 -4.12 12.47 25.40
C ASP A 277 -2.77 11.87 24.93
N PRO A 278 -1.63 12.55 25.15
CA PRO A 278 -0.30 12.03 24.81
C PRO A 278 0.02 10.64 25.40
N ALA A 279 -0.44 10.35 26.62
CA ALA A 279 -0.17 9.07 27.27
C ALA A 279 -0.95 7.92 26.62
N LEU A 280 -2.24 8.14 26.35
CA LEU A 280 -3.09 7.18 25.64
C LEU A 280 -2.64 7.00 24.18
N ARG A 281 -2.26 8.10 23.52
CA ARG A 281 -1.67 8.09 22.16
C ARG A 281 -0.43 7.22 22.07
N ASN A 282 0.44 7.25 23.08
CA ASN A 282 1.62 6.38 23.13
C ASN A 282 1.24 4.89 23.16
N ILE A 283 0.17 4.54 23.88
CA ILE A 283 -0.35 3.16 23.89
C ILE A 283 -0.90 2.76 22.52
N LEU A 284 -1.64 3.64 21.85
CA LEU A 284 -2.15 3.40 20.49
C LEU A 284 -1.01 3.17 19.50
N ARG A 285 0.05 3.98 19.56
CA ARG A 285 1.27 3.82 18.75
C ARG A 285 1.96 2.48 19.02
N THR A 286 2.12 2.11 20.29
CA THR A 286 2.67 0.81 20.68
C THR A 286 1.83 -0.35 20.16
N LEU A 287 0.50 -0.24 20.21
CA LEU A 287 -0.43 -1.24 19.69
C LEU A 287 -0.29 -1.39 18.16
N LEU A 288 -0.15 -0.28 17.43
CA LEU A 288 0.10 -0.32 15.99
C LEU A 288 1.46 -0.96 15.63
N ARG A 289 2.52 -0.72 16.43
CA ARG A 289 3.83 -1.37 16.25
C ARG A 289 3.75 -2.89 16.43
N VAL A 290 3.02 -3.37 17.44
CA VAL A 290 2.79 -4.82 17.63
C VAL A 290 2.03 -5.39 16.42
N LYS A 291 1.02 -4.68 15.92
CA LYS A 291 0.28 -5.09 14.72
C LYS A 291 1.13 -5.10 13.45
N LYS A 292 2.05 -4.15 13.28
CA LYS A 292 3.05 -4.17 12.19
C LYS A 292 3.91 -5.43 12.27
N ALA A 293 4.46 -5.72 13.44
CA ALA A 293 5.28 -6.92 13.64
C ALA A 293 4.50 -8.21 13.34
N GLN A 294 3.26 -8.30 13.85
CA GLN A 294 2.36 -9.41 13.53
C GLN A 294 2.12 -9.51 12.01
N THR A 295 1.81 -8.40 11.34
CA THR A 295 1.50 -8.37 9.89
C THR A 295 2.68 -8.88 9.06
N ILE A 296 3.90 -8.42 9.36
CA ILE A 296 5.10 -8.84 8.63
C ILE A 296 5.33 -10.34 8.80
N VAL A 297 5.35 -10.83 10.05
CA VAL A 297 5.64 -12.24 10.32
C VAL A 297 4.52 -13.15 9.80
N GLU A 298 3.26 -12.76 9.96
CA GLU A 298 2.09 -13.51 9.48
C GLU A 298 2.08 -13.60 7.95
N PHE A 299 2.42 -12.52 7.25
CA PHE A 299 2.53 -12.50 5.79
C PHE A 299 3.59 -13.49 5.29
N PHE A 300 4.83 -13.40 5.77
CA PHE A 300 5.90 -14.30 5.33
C PHE A 300 5.65 -15.75 5.75
N SER A 301 5.04 -15.99 6.91
CA SER A 301 4.66 -17.33 7.36
C SER A 301 3.58 -17.94 6.46
N ALA A 302 2.53 -17.17 6.13
CA ALA A 302 1.46 -17.63 5.26
C ALA A 302 1.97 -17.89 3.82
N ALA A 303 2.84 -17.02 3.31
CA ALA A 303 3.45 -17.20 2.00
C ALA A 303 4.36 -18.45 1.97
N TYR A 304 5.17 -18.68 3.02
CA TYR A 304 5.99 -19.87 3.18
C TYR A 304 5.14 -21.17 3.24
N GLN A 305 4.06 -21.17 4.03
CA GLN A 305 3.14 -22.30 4.17
C GLN A 305 2.41 -22.67 2.87
N SER A 306 2.36 -21.75 1.89
CA SER A 306 1.77 -22.02 0.58
C SER A 306 2.70 -22.77 -0.39
N SER A 307 4.00 -22.86 -0.08
CA SER A 307 5.02 -23.49 -0.94
C SER A 307 4.96 -25.02 -1.02
N PRO A 308 4.74 -25.78 0.09
CA PRO A 308 4.74 -27.25 0.07
C PRO A 308 3.70 -27.86 -0.87
N SER A 309 2.52 -27.22 -1.01
CA SER A 309 1.46 -27.65 -1.93
C SER A 309 1.88 -27.59 -3.39
N PHE A 310 2.86 -26.76 -3.74
CA PHE A 310 3.44 -26.68 -5.09
C PHE A 310 4.63 -27.63 -5.27
N ARG A 311 5.38 -27.92 -4.19
CA ARG A 311 6.59 -28.77 -4.23
C ARG A 311 6.30 -30.27 -4.09
N ASN A 312 5.04 -30.66 -3.94
CA ASN A 312 4.59 -32.05 -3.78
C ASN A 312 5.40 -32.83 -2.72
N GLU A 313 5.72 -32.20 -1.59
CA GLU A 313 6.31 -32.88 -0.43
C GLU A 313 5.16 -33.65 0.28
N GLU A 314 4.87 -34.85 -0.24
CA GLU A 314 3.75 -35.74 0.15
C GLU A 314 3.68 -36.14 1.64
N ALA A 315 4.66 -35.76 2.47
CA ALA A 315 4.72 -36.15 3.87
C ALA A 315 3.89 -35.27 4.84
N ALA A 316 3.43 -34.08 4.44
CA ALA A 316 2.72 -33.16 5.34
C ALA A 316 1.21 -33.02 5.06
N ALA A 317 0.72 -33.48 3.90
CA ALA A 317 -0.66 -33.27 3.46
C ALA A 317 -1.66 -34.37 3.92
N ALA A 318 -1.20 -35.40 4.63
CA ALA A 318 -2.07 -36.54 5.02
C ALA A 318 -2.87 -36.31 6.32
N ASN A 319 -2.59 -35.27 7.10
CA ASN A 319 -3.20 -35.07 8.42
C ASN A 319 -4.18 -33.90 8.54
N ASP A 320 -4.30 -33.04 7.52
CA ASP A 320 -5.31 -31.98 7.52
C ASP A 320 -5.95 -31.91 6.13
N GLY A 321 -7.23 -32.27 6.04
CA GLY A 321 -8.02 -32.37 4.80
C GLY A 321 -8.28 -31.04 4.09
N SER A 322 -7.44 -30.03 4.28
CA SER A 322 -7.46 -28.78 3.54
C SER A 322 -6.17 -28.65 2.74
N SER A 323 -6.25 -28.93 1.44
CA SER A 323 -5.23 -28.52 0.49
C SER A 323 -5.11 -27.00 0.57
N SER A 324 -4.10 -26.51 1.30
CA SER A 324 -3.78 -25.09 1.45
C SER A 324 -3.25 -24.53 0.13
N LEU A 325 -4.12 -24.43 -0.88
CA LEU A 325 -3.88 -23.63 -2.07
C LEU A 325 -3.53 -22.21 -1.62
N CYS A 326 -2.52 -21.61 -2.24
CA CYS A 326 -2.13 -20.24 -1.95
C CYS A 326 -3.32 -19.30 -2.18
N ASP A 327 -3.97 -18.91 -1.08
CA ASP A 327 -5.04 -17.94 -1.11
C ASP A 327 -4.42 -16.54 -1.07
N GLU A 328 -4.26 -15.92 -2.24
CA GLU A 328 -3.81 -14.53 -2.33
C GLU A 328 -4.75 -13.58 -1.59
N GLU A 329 -6.04 -13.90 -1.51
CA GLU A 329 -7.01 -13.11 -0.76
C GLU A 329 -6.64 -13.09 0.72
N ARG A 330 -6.20 -14.23 1.27
CA ARG A 330 -5.64 -14.30 2.63
C ARG A 330 -4.41 -13.41 2.80
N LEU A 331 -3.47 -13.43 1.85
CA LEU A 331 -2.26 -12.57 1.92
C LEU A 331 -2.62 -11.08 1.84
N GLN A 332 -3.54 -10.71 0.94
CA GLN A 332 -4.05 -9.34 0.84
C GLN A 332 -4.78 -8.91 2.14
N ARG A 333 -5.57 -9.81 2.72
CA ARG A 333 -6.34 -9.57 3.94
C ARG A 333 -5.44 -9.26 5.14
N ILE A 334 -4.28 -9.91 5.25
CA ILE A 334 -3.29 -9.63 6.31
C ILE A 334 -2.87 -8.15 6.30
N VAL A 335 -2.55 -7.60 5.12
CA VAL A 335 -2.13 -6.19 4.99
C VAL A 335 -3.31 -5.22 5.10
N ARG A 336 -4.49 -5.55 4.55
CA ARG A 336 -5.72 -4.75 4.73
C ARG A 336 -6.13 -4.62 6.20
N ARG A 337 -5.89 -5.67 7.00
CA ARG A 337 -6.13 -5.65 8.44
C ARG A 337 -5.25 -4.60 9.12
N TYR A 338 -3.95 -4.57 8.82
CA TYR A 338 -3.05 -3.53 9.34
C TYR A 338 -3.53 -2.12 8.99
N ALA A 339 -3.89 -1.88 7.72
CA ALA A 339 -4.38 -0.57 7.30
C ALA A 339 -5.67 -0.18 8.06
N SER A 340 -6.58 -1.12 8.26
CA SER A 340 -7.83 -0.91 9.00
C SER A 340 -7.57 -0.63 10.49
N ASP A 341 -6.61 -1.34 11.09
CA ASP A 341 -6.19 -1.09 12.46
C ASP A 341 -5.55 0.28 12.61
N CYS A 342 -4.68 0.70 11.68
CA CYS A 342 -4.07 2.02 11.66
C CYS A 342 -5.14 3.12 11.70
N VAL A 343 -6.16 3.02 10.86
CA VAL A 343 -7.24 4.02 10.85
C VAL A 343 -8.04 3.95 12.14
N SER A 344 -8.48 2.77 12.55
CA SER A 344 -9.31 2.59 13.75
C SER A 344 -8.67 3.16 15.00
N LEU A 345 -7.34 3.05 15.10
CA LEU A 345 -6.59 3.52 16.26
C LEU A 345 -6.26 5.00 16.19
N LEU A 346 -5.91 5.54 15.02
CA LEU A 346 -5.24 6.84 14.93
C LEU A 346 -5.93 7.88 14.03
N LEU A 347 -6.84 7.50 13.13
CA LEU A 347 -7.32 8.41 12.08
C LEU A 347 -8.83 8.71 12.11
N LEU A 348 -9.65 7.87 12.73
CA LEU A 348 -11.10 8.12 12.81
C LEU A 348 -11.39 9.42 13.56
N GLY A 349 -12.36 10.21 13.07
CA GLY A 349 -12.74 11.49 13.66
C GLY A 349 -11.89 12.69 13.21
N LEU A 350 -10.60 12.49 12.89
CA LEU A 350 -9.70 13.56 12.43
C LEU A 350 -10.22 14.33 11.20
N PRO A 351 -10.73 13.68 10.12
CA PRO A 351 -11.23 14.40 8.96
C PRO A 351 -12.34 15.40 9.32
N SER A 352 -13.27 14.96 10.17
CA SER A 352 -14.43 15.74 10.58
C SER A 352 -14.03 16.86 11.55
N HIS A 353 -13.08 16.58 12.45
CA HIS A 353 -12.53 17.57 13.39
C HIS A 353 -11.81 18.71 12.66
N LEU A 354 -10.89 18.40 11.76
CA LEU A 354 -10.11 19.39 11.02
C LEU A 354 -10.95 20.21 10.03
N SER A 355 -11.87 19.56 9.33
CA SER A 355 -12.79 20.28 8.44
C SER A 355 -13.75 21.19 9.21
N THR A 356 -14.21 20.77 10.40
CA THR A 356 -14.97 21.66 11.31
C THR A 356 -14.14 22.87 11.71
N HIS A 357 -12.87 22.68 12.10
CA HIS A 357 -11.98 23.80 12.43
C HIS A 357 -11.87 24.79 11.26
N LEU A 358 -11.61 24.30 10.05
CA LEU A 358 -11.47 25.14 8.86
C LEU A 358 -12.75 25.91 8.52
N LEU A 359 -13.91 25.25 8.64
CA LEU A 359 -15.22 25.87 8.43
C LEU A 359 -15.46 27.03 9.40
N LEU A 360 -15.13 26.86 10.68
CA LEU A 360 -15.31 27.90 11.69
C LEU A 360 -14.37 29.09 11.44
N LEU A 361 -13.12 28.85 11.04
CA LEU A 361 -12.19 29.92 10.63
C LEU A 361 -12.75 30.73 9.45
N HIS A 362 -13.34 30.05 8.46
CA HIS A 362 -13.99 30.73 7.33
C HIS A 362 -15.25 31.48 7.73
N CYS A 363 -16.06 30.97 8.66
CA CYS A 363 -17.20 31.70 9.20
C CYS A 363 -16.75 32.99 9.89
N GLN A 364 -15.62 32.95 10.62
CA GLN A 364 -15.05 34.12 11.24
C GLN A 364 -14.53 35.14 10.21
N LYS A 365 -13.93 34.68 9.11
CA LYS A 365 -13.56 35.55 7.97
C LYS A 365 -14.75 36.27 7.35
N LEU A 366 -15.93 35.64 7.32
CA LEU A 366 -17.17 36.23 6.83
C LEU A 366 -17.82 37.22 7.83
N GLY A 367 -17.14 37.51 8.96
CA GLY A 367 -17.57 38.50 9.94
C GLY A 367 -18.43 37.96 11.08
N ILE A 368 -18.62 36.64 11.17
CA ILE A 368 -19.33 36.03 12.30
C ILE A 368 -18.42 35.95 13.52
N ASN A 369 -18.88 36.47 14.65
CA ASN A 369 -18.24 36.21 15.94
C ASN A 369 -18.59 34.78 16.40
N VAL A 370 -17.83 33.79 15.92
CA VAL A 370 -18.05 32.36 16.21
C VAL A 370 -18.05 32.09 17.72
N THR A 371 -17.09 32.66 18.45
CA THR A 371 -17.01 32.49 19.91
C THR A 371 -18.25 33.03 20.61
N GLY A 372 -18.67 34.25 20.29
CA GLY A 372 -19.88 34.85 20.85
C GLY A 372 -21.16 34.09 20.46
N TYR A 373 -21.24 33.59 19.23
CA TYR A 373 -22.38 32.78 18.77
C TYR A 373 -22.50 31.49 19.58
N ILE A 374 -21.38 30.83 19.86
CA ILE A 374 -21.34 29.60 20.66
C ILE A 374 -21.75 29.91 22.10
N GLU A 375 -21.16 30.92 22.73
CA GLU A 375 -21.46 31.30 24.12
C GLU A 375 -22.93 31.71 24.31
N ALA A 376 -23.51 32.45 23.36
CA ALA A 376 -24.90 32.89 23.42
C ALA A 376 -25.90 31.73 23.32
N ARG A 377 -25.55 30.66 22.59
CA ARG A 377 -26.42 29.49 22.38
C ARG A 377 -26.13 28.34 23.35
N ASP A 378 -25.17 28.49 24.25
CA ASP A 378 -24.77 27.49 25.25
C ASP A 378 -25.65 27.50 26.52
N VAL A 379 -26.77 28.23 26.52
CA VAL A 379 -27.64 28.41 27.72
C VAL A 379 -28.76 27.34 27.82
N GLY A 380 -28.72 26.27 27.01
CA GLY A 380 -29.74 25.22 26.95
C GLY A 380 -29.33 23.88 27.58
N THR A 381 -30.33 23.02 27.89
CA THR A 381 -30.15 21.72 28.57
C THR A 381 -29.32 20.67 27.80
N GLU A 382 -29.01 20.89 26.52
CA GLU A 382 -28.18 19.99 25.72
C GLU A 382 -26.76 20.50 25.42
N GLY A 383 -26.48 21.80 25.58
CA GLY A 383 -25.15 22.39 25.34
C GLY A 383 -24.53 22.07 23.97
N ARG A 384 -25.35 21.94 22.91
CA ARG A 384 -24.91 21.59 21.55
C ARG A 384 -25.22 22.73 20.59
N VAL A 385 -24.18 23.31 20.00
CA VAL A 385 -24.30 24.31 18.94
C VAL A 385 -24.07 23.61 17.60
N SER A 386 -25.02 23.73 16.66
CA SER A 386 -24.89 23.03 15.39
C SER A 386 -23.94 23.74 14.41
N LEU A 387 -22.98 22.99 13.84
CA LEU A 387 -22.11 23.49 12.78
C LEU A 387 -22.91 24.05 11.60
N ALA A 388 -23.94 23.31 11.17
CA ALA A 388 -24.79 23.72 10.05
C ALA A 388 -25.47 25.08 10.33
N GLY A 389 -25.87 25.32 11.58
CA GLY A 389 -26.47 26.60 11.99
C GLY A 389 -25.46 27.76 11.96
N VAL A 390 -24.23 27.56 12.43
CA VAL A 390 -23.17 28.59 12.38
C VAL A 390 -22.82 28.93 10.93
N VAL A 391 -22.66 27.91 10.09
CA VAL A 391 -22.37 28.10 8.67
C VAL A 391 -23.53 28.83 8.00
N GLN A 392 -24.78 28.44 8.27
CA GLN A 392 -25.95 29.10 7.70
C GLN A 392 -26.02 30.58 8.08
N GLU A 393 -25.75 30.95 9.34
CA GLU A 393 -25.66 32.36 9.76
C GLU A 393 -24.56 33.12 9.00
N ALA A 394 -23.41 32.48 8.76
CA ALA A 394 -22.32 33.05 7.97
C ALA A 394 -22.70 33.24 6.49
N LEU A 395 -23.43 32.29 5.92
CA LEU A 395 -23.96 32.39 4.56
C LEU A 395 -24.96 33.53 4.43
N ASP A 396 -25.92 33.64 5.35
CA ASP A 396 -26.93 34.69 5.35
C ASP A 396 -26.28 36.08 5.52
N SER A 397 -25.27 36.18 6.40
CA SER A 397 -24.47 37.40 6.55
C SER A 397 -23.68 37.74 5.28
N CYS A 398 -23.10 36.75 4.61
CA CYS A 398 -22.39 36.97 3.35
C CYS A 398 -23.32 37.44 2.23
N ILE A 399 -24.49 36.82 2.09
CA ILE A 399 -25.52 37.19 1.10
C ILE A 399 -26.01 38.62 1.33
N THR A 400 -26.29 38.98 2.57
CA THR A 400 -26.78 40.33 2.93
C THR A 400 -25.71 41.41 2.80
N GLN A 401 -24.48 41.15 3.26
CA GLN A 401 -23.36 42.11 3.16
C GLN A 401 -22.99 42.44 1.71
N HIS A 402 -23.05 41.45 0.82
CA HIS A 402 -22.69 41.62 -0.60
C HIS A 402 -23.89 41.87 -1.52
N GLY A 403 -25.13 41.90 -0.99
CA GLY A 403 -26.34 42.12 -1.78
C GLY A 403 -26.48 41.11 -2.93
N LEU A 404 -26.19 39.83 -2.67
CA LEU A 404 -26.14 38.82 -3.72
C LEU A 404 -27.55 38.52 -4.26
N ASP A 405 -27.67 38.46 -5.59
CA ASP A 405 -28.84 37.87 -6.25
C ASP A 405 -28.92 36.38 -5.86
N PRO A 406 -30.04 35.88 -5.31
CA PRO A 406 -30.20 34.47 -4.95
C PRO A 406 -29.92 33.49 -6.10
N ALA A 407 -30.01 33.91 -7.37
CA ALA A 407 -29.65 33.07 -8.51
C ALA A 407 -28.15 32.76 -8.59
N LEU A 408 -27.28 33.67 -8.14
CA LEU A 408 -25.83 33.54 -8.27
C LEU A 408 -25.23 32.47 -7.33
N PRO A 409 -25.53 32.44 -6.02
CA PRO A 409 -25.14 31.33 -5.15
C PRO A 409 -25.67 29.97 -5.61
N ALA A 410 -26.89 29.93 -6.17
CA ALA A 410 -27.45 28.69 -6.74
C ALA A 410 -26.64 28.22 -7.96
N SER A 411 -26.26 29.14 -8.86
CA SER A 411 -25.40 28.86 -10.01
C SER A 411 -23.98 28.42 -9.60
N ALA A 412 -23.42 29.03 -8.54
CA ALA A 412 -22.13 28.61 -8.00
C ALA A 412 -22.21 27.20 -7.40
N ALA A 413 -23.28 26.88 -6.67
CA ALA A 413 -23.50 25.56 -6.09
C ALA A 413 -23.67 24.46 -7.16
N THR A 414 -24.40 24.74 -8.25
CA THR A 414 -24.57 23.77 -9.35
C THR A 414 -23.24 23.52 -10.07
N THR A 415 -22.50 24.59 -10.39
CA THR A 415 -21.18 24.50 -11.04
C THR A 415 -20.18 23.73 -10.16
N LEU A 416 -20.15 24.01 -8.86
CA LEU A 416 -19.32 23.29 -7.90
C LEU A 416 -19.72 21.82 -7.80
N THR A 417 -21.01 21.50 -7.80
CA THR A 417 -21.49 20.12 -7.77
C THR A 417 -21.02 19.35 -9.01
N HIS A 418 -21.07 19.96 -10.20
CA HIS A 418 -20.53 19.36 -11.42
C HIS A 418 -19.01 19.12 -11.31
N HIS A 419 -18.28 20.09 -10.76
CA HIS A 419 -16.84 19.96 -10.55
C HIS A 419 -16.48 18.83 -9.57
N LEU A 420 -17.11 18.77 -8.40
CA LEU A 420 -16.88 17.71 -7.41
C LEU A 420 -17.24 16.32 -7.96
N ASN A 421 -18.28 16.22 -8.79
CA ASN A 421 -18.61 14.98 -9.47
C ASN A 421 -17.54 14.55 -10.49
N ALA A 422 -16.97 15.50 -11.24
CA ALA A 422 -15.85 15.23 -12.15
C ALA A 422 -14.61 14.76 -11.38
N ILE A 423 -14.29 15.40 -10.25
CA ILE A 423 -13.19 15.01 -9.36
C ILE A 423 -13.41 13.62 -8.77
N ARG A 424 -14.62 13.33 -8.26
CA ARG A 424 -14.98 11.99 -7.77
C ARG A 424 -14.78 10.93 -8.85
N LYS A 425 -15.24 11.20 -10.09
CA LYS A 425 -15.03 10.29 -11.24
C LYS A 425 -13.54 10.07 -11.54
N LYS A 426 -12.72 11.13 -11.52
CA LYS A 426 -11.26 11.05 -11.72
C LYS A 426 -10.59 10.17 -10.66
N LEU A 427 -10.95 10.34 -9.39
CA LEU A 427 -10.41 9.54 -8.28
C LEU A 427 -10.83 8.07 -8.39
N LEU A 428 -12.08 7.81 -8.73
CA LEU A 428 -12.60 6.45 -8.95
C LEU A 428 -11.95 5.78 -10.16
N LEU A 429 -11.74 6.50 -11.26
CA LEU A 429 -11.10 5.96 -12.46
C LEU A 429 -9.69 5.43 -12.14
N ARG A 430 -8.84 6.25 -11.50
CA ARG A 430 -7.49 5.83 -11.08
C ARG A 430 -7.52 4.58 -10.22
N HIS A 431 -8.52 4.46 -9.35
CA HIS A 431 -8.72 3.27 -8.53
C HIS A 431 -9.07 2.06 -9.38
N TRP A 432 -10.05 2.16 -10.27
CA TRP A 432 -10.49 1.04 -11.12
C TRP A 432 -9.39 0.59 -12.08
N GLU A 433 -8.57 1.51 -12.58
CA GLU A 433 -7.37 1.18 -13.37
C GLU A 433 -6.38 0.33 -12.56
N GLY A 434 -6.12 0.71 -11.30
CA GLY A 434 -5.26 -0.07 -10.41
C GLY A 434 -5.80 -1.47 -10.10
N GLU A 435 -7.10 -1.61 -9.85
CA GLU A 435 -7.72 -2.93 -9.63
C GLU A 435 -7.74 -3.78 -10.89
N ALA A 436 -8.04 -3.19 -12.04
CA ALA A 436 -8.04 -3.90 -13.31
C ALA A 436 -6.63 -4.44 -13.63
N GLU A 437 -5.59 -3.64 -13.39
CA GLU A 437 -4.21 -4.10 -13.54
C GLU A 437 -3.86 -5.18 -12.52
N GLY A 438 -4.28 -5.05 -11.26
CA GLY A 438 -4.14 -6.09 -10.24
C GLY A 438 -4.81 -7.40 -10.62
N LEU A 439 -6.04 -7.38 -11.12
CA LEU A 439 -6.74 -8.57 -11.60
C LEU A 439 -6.07 -9.17 -12.84
N ARG A 440 -5.49 -8.33 -13.71
CA ARG A 440 -4.74 -8.79 -14.89
C ARG A 440 -3.48 -9.54 -14.49
N THR A 441 -2.73 -9.04 -13.50
CA THR A 441 -1.50 -9.69 -13.01
C THR A 441 -1.82 -10.98 -12.27
N THR A 442 -2.86 -11.02 -11.43
CA THR A 442 -3.30 -12.25 -10.76
C THR A 442 -3.77 -13.29 -11.78
N HIS A 443 -4.58 -12.90 -12.77
CA HIS A 443 -5.00 -13.80 -13.84
C HIS A 443 -3.81 -14.37 -14.63
N GLN A 444 -2.86 -13.53 -15.03
CA GLN A 444 -1.65 -13.99 -15.75
C GLN A 444 -0.84 -14.99 -14.91
N ARG A 445 -0.70 -14.74 -13.62
CA ARG A 445 0.02 -15.62 -12.69
C ARG A 445 -0.71 -16.94 -12.51
N VAL A 446 -2.00 -16.94 -12.15
CA VAL A 446 -2.80 -18.16 -11.97
C VAL A 446 -2.84 -18.98 -13.26
N SER A 447 -2.98 -18.33 -14.41
CA SER A 447 -2.89 -19.00 -15.72
C SER A 447 -1.54 -19.70 -15.89
N SER A 448 -0.42 -19.02 -15.58
CA SER A 448 0.92 -19.62 -15.65
C SER A 448 1.08 -20.81 -14.70
N GLN A 449 0.50 -20.75 -13.50
CA GLN A 449 0.54 -21.83 -12.52
C GLN A 449 -0.29 -23.04 -12.97
N HIS A 450 -1.48 -22.78 -13.50
CA HIS A 450 -2.34 -23.80 -14.07
C HIS A 450 -1.65 -24.52 -15.24
N LEU A 451 -1.02 -23.77 -16.16
CA LEU A 451 -0.25 -24.33 -17.27
C LEU A 451 0.94 -25.17 -16.77
N GLY A 452 1.66 -24.70 -15.74
CA GLY A 452 2.76 -25.45 -15.12
C GLY A 452 2.31 -26.78 -14.52
N LEU A 453 1.18 -26.80 -13.81
CA LEU A 453 0.59 -28.02 -13.25
C LEU A 453 0.11 -28.97 -14.35
N GLN A 454 -0.54 -28.45 -15.39
CA GLN A 454 -0.96 -29.25 -16.54
C GLN A 454 0.24 -29.89 -17.25
N TRP A 455 1.34 -29.16 -17.38
CA TRP A 455 2.59 -29.68 -17.97
C TRP A 455 3.24 -30.74 -17.07
N TYR A 456 3.24 -30.53 -15.74
CA TYR A 456 3.78 -31.50 -14.78
C TYR A 456 2.99 -32.82 -14.75
N TYR A 457 1.66 -32.73 -14.76
CA TYR A 457 0.74 -33.88 -14.72
C TYR A 457 0.28 -34.35 -16.11
N GLU A 458 1.01 -34.02 -17.18
CA GLU A 458 0.62 -34.30 -18.56
C GLU A 458 0.25 -35.78 -18.79
N ASP A 459 1.05 -36.72 -18.26
CA ASP A 459 0.79 -38.16 -18.45
C ASP A 459 -0.51 -38.61 -17.78
N VAL A 460 -0.76 -38.12 -16.55
CA VAL A 460 -1.97 -38.44 -15.78
C VAL A 460 -3.20 -37.84 -16.48
N LEU A 461 -3.11 -36.60 -16.95
CA LEU A 461 -4.19 -35.93 -17.67
C LEU A 461 -4.52 -36.63 -18.99
N LYS A 462 -3.49 -37.08 -19.74
CA LYS A 462 -3.67 -37.88 -20.95
C LYS A 462 -4.39 -39.20 -20.68
N GLN A 463 -4.06 -39.90 -19.59
CA GLN A 463 -4.75 -41.14 -19.20
C GLN A 463 -6.25 -40.92 -18.94
N HIS A 464 -6.64 -39.73 -18.48
CA HIS A 464 -8.03 -39.35 -18.21
C HIS A 464 -8.71 -38.66 -19.40
N GLY A 465 -8.09 -38.67 -20.60
CA GLY A 465 -8.66 -38.09 -21.81
C GLY A 465 -8.68 -36.55 -21.84
N VAL A 466 -7.94 -35.88 -20.95
CA VAL A 466 -7.80 -34.42 -20.95
C VAL A 466 -6.65 -34.03 -21.87
N SER A 467 -6.95 -33.33 -22.96
CA SER A 467 -5.91 -32.82 -23.86
C SER A 467 -5.15 -31.67 -23.20
N PRO A 468 -3.81 -31.71 -23.12
CA PRO A 468 -3.04 -30.59 -22.58
C PRO A 468 -3.12 -29.39 -23.54
N PRO A 469 -3.38 -28.17 -23.04
CA PRO A 469 -3.40 -26.95 -23.86
C PRO A 469 -1.99 -26.38 -24.12
N VAL A 470 -0.97 -26.82 -23.39
CA VAL A 470 0.42 -26.31 -23.47
C VAL A 470 1.17 -26.98 -24.63
N GLN A 471 1.77 -26.17 -25.50
CA GLN A 471 2.70 -26.61 -26.56
C GLN A 471 4.02 -25.83 -26.46
N PRO A 472 5.18 -26.48 -26.63
CA PRO A 472 5.35 -27.93 -26.81
C PRO A 472 5.02 -28.69 -25.51
N GLY A 473 4.37 -29.85 -25.65
CA GLY A 473 4.16 -30.76 -24.52
C GLY A 473 5.49 -31.28 -23.95
N ARG A 474 5.49 -31.69 -22.69
CA ARG A 474 6.64 -32.28 -21.99
C ARG A 474 7.24 -33.45 -22.77
N ALA A 475 6.40 -34.31 -23.35
CA ALA A 475 6.85 -35.43 -24.16
C ALA A 475 7.62 -34.98 -25.41
N ALA A 476 7.17 -33.92 -26.08
CA ALA A 476 7.85 -33.37 -27.25
C ALA A 476 9.21 -32.76 -26.86
N LEU A 477 9.24 -31.96 -25.80
CA LEU A 477 10.46 -31.31 -25.31
C LEU A 477 11.50 -32.33 -24.81
N LEU A 478 11.07 -33.38 -24.09
CA LEU A 478 11.95 -34.48 -23.70
C LEU A 478 12.45 -35.27 -24.91
N GLY A 479 11.61 -35.41 -25.95
CA GLY A 479 12.02 -35.98 -27.24
C GLY A 479 13.14 -35.17 -27.89
N GLU A 480 12.96 -33.86 -28.01
CA GLU A 480 13.97 -32.93 -28.55
C GLU A 480 15.27 -32.95 -27.75
N LEU A 481 15.19 -32.92 -26.41
CA LEU A 481 16.36 -33.04 -25.54
C LEU A 481 17.09 -34.36 -25.77
N ARG A 482 16.37 -35.49 -25.86
CA ARG A 482 16.97 -36.79 -26.14
C ARG A 482 17.69 -36.81 -27.49
N THR A 483 17.07 -36.25 -28.54
CA THR A 483 17.73 -36.14 -29.84
C THR A 483 18.98 -35.26 -29.77
N SER A 484 18.92 -34.12 -29.10
CA SER A 484 20.05 -33.20 -28.91
C SER A 484 21.20 -33.87 -28.16
N VAL A 485 20.93 -34.58 -27.06
CA VAL A 485 21.93 -35.33 -26.31
C VAL A 485 22.57 -36.43 -27.17
N SER A 486 21.78 -37.14 -27.98
CA SER A 486 22.33 -38.17 -28.88
C SER A 486 23.26 -37.58 -29.94
N THR A 487 22.92 -36.40 -30.49
CA THR A 487 23.79 -35.70 -31.45
C THR A 487 25.07 -35.19 -30.79
N LEU A 488 25.00 -34.66 -29.57
CA LEU A 488 26.18 -34.26 -28.79
C LEU A 488 27.11 -35.45 -28.52
N HIS A 489 26.55 -36.61 -28.19
CA HIS A 489 27.34 -37.82 -27.97
C HIS A 489 28.05 -38.28 -29.25
N ALA A 490 27.36 -38.27 -30.40
CA ALA A 490 27.96 -38.61 -31.68
C ALA A 490 29.08 -37.63 -32.08
N LEU A 491 28.88 -36.32 -31.85
CA LEU A 491 29.92 -35.31 -32.09
C LEU A 491 31.12 -35.52 -31.17
N HIS A 492 30.91 -35.86 -29.89
CA HIS A 492 32.01 -36.18 -28.97
C HIS A 492 32.84 -37.37 -29.47
N GLN A 493 32.19 -38.46 -29.90
CA GLN A 493 32.87 -39.63 -30.49
C GLN A 493 33.69 -39.25 -31.74
N ASN A 494 33.09 -38.48 -32.65
CA ASN A 494 33.78 -38.00 -33.85
C ASN A 494 35.01 -37.15 -33.51
N VAL A 495 34.91 -36.25 -32.52
CA VAL A 495 36.03 -35.44 -32.05
C VAL A 495 37.12 -36.31 -31.42
N SER A 496 36.76 -37.33 -30.62
CA SER A 496 37.74 -38.26 -30.06
C SER A 496 38.47 -39.05 -31.15
N GLU A 497 37.75 -39.54 -32.17
CA GLU A 497 38.36 -40.26 -33.29
C GLU A 497 39.29 -39.35 -34.12
N LEU A 498 38.87 -38.10 -34.37
CA LEU A 498 39.71 -37.12 -35.06
C LEU A 498 40.96 -36.78 -34.24
N ARG A 499 40.83 -36.69 -32.91
CA ARG A 499 41.97 -36.49 -32.01
C ARG A 499 42.94 -37.66 -32.07
N GLU A 500 42.45 -38.91 -32.05
CA GLU A 500 43.29 -40.10 -32.20
C GLU A 500 43.97 -40.19 -33.59
N LYS A 501 43.25 -39.85 -34.66
CA LYS A 501 43.82 -39.77 -36.01
C LYS A 501 44.89 -38.70 -36.08
N TYR A 502 44.65 -37.53 -35.48
CA TYR A 502 45.62 -36.45 -35.42
C TYR A 502 46.87 -36.88 -34.65
N THR A 503 46.73 -37.48 -33.47
CA THR A 503 47.88 -37.95 -32.67
C THR A 503 48.65 -39.07 -33.36
N ALA A 504 47.97 -39.99 -34.06
CA ALA A 504 48.64 -41.03 -34.83
C ALA A 504 49.40 -40.45 -36.03
N LEU A 505 48.84 -39.46 -36.72
CA LEU A 505 49.47 -38.79 -37.86
C LEU A 505 50.68 -37.98 -37.42
N THR A 506 50.56 -37.20 -36.33
CA THR A 506 51.69 -36.45 -35.77
C THR A 506 52.80 -37.38 -35.32
N ALA A 507 52.49 -38.49 -34.63
CA ALA A 507 53.48 -39.48 -34.24
C ALA A 507 54.17 -40.13 -35.46
N ASN A 508 53.43 -40.43 -36.54
CA ASN A 508 54.02 -40.98 -37.77
C ASN A 508 54.98 -40.00 -38.44
N VAL A 509 54.58 -38.73 -38.57
CA VAL A 509 55.42 -37.68 -39.15
C VAL A 509 56.65 -37.46 -38.28
N GLU A 510 56.49 -37.39 -36.97
CA GLU A 510 57.60 -37.25 -36.01
C GLU A 510 58.59 -38.42 -36.13
N GLN A 511 58.10 -39.66 -36.23
CA GLN A 511 58.94 -40.84 -36.40
C GLN A 511 59.70 -40.82 -37.73
N ARG A 512 59.05 -40.43 -38.84
CA ARG A 512 59.71 -40.29 -40.14
C ARG A 512 60.75 -39.19 -40.14
N LEU A 513 60.46 -38.05 -39.50
CA LEU A 513 61.41 -36.95 -39.32
C LEU A 513 62.61 -37.40 -38.46
N LYS A 514 62.38 -38.18 -37.40
CA LYS A 514 63.47 -38.80 -36.59
C LYS A 514 64.36 -39.72 -37.44
N TRP A 515 63.78 -40.58 -38.27
CA TRP A 515 64.54 -41.44 -39.18
C TRP A 515 65.31 -40.65 -40.24
N ALA A 516 64.69 -39.62 -40.83
CA ALA A 516 65.30 -38.76 -41.81
C ALA A 516 66.45 -37.93 -41.20
N ALA A 517 66.26 -37.38 -40.00
CA ALA A 517 67.29 -36.66 -39.26
C ALA A 517 68.49 -37.55 -38.89
N GLY A 518 68.26 -38.84 -38.58
CA GLY A 518 69.32 -39.82 -38.35
C GLY A 518 70.16 -40.13 -39.61
N SER A 519 69.59 -39.95 -40.80
CA SER A 519 70.27 -40.19 -42.09
C SER A 519 70.82 -38.91 -42.72
N ASN A 520 70.23 -37.74 -42.41
CA ASN A 520 70.65 -36.44 -42.87
C ASN A 520 70.51 -35.39 -41.75
N PRO A 521 71.61 -34.93 -41.14
CA PRO A 521 71.57 -34.02 -39.99
C PRO A 521 70.99 -32.63 -40.32
N THR A 522 70.87 -32.23 -41.59
CA THR A 522 70.24 -30.94 -41.95
C THR A 522 68.73 -30.92 -41.72
N ILE A 523 68.09 -32.07 -41.48
CA ILE A 523 66.64 -32.22 -41.22
C ILE A 523 66.31 -32.08 -39.73
N ALA A 524 67.31 -32.08 -38.85
CA ALA A 524 67.12 -31.98 -37.40
C ALA A 524 66.38 -30.70 -36.97
N GLN A 525 66.65 -29.56 -37.64
CA GLN A 525 65.96 -28.29 -37.41
C GLN A 525 64.44 -28.39 -37.67
N ALA A 526 64.04 -29.09 -38.74
CA ALA A 526 62.63 -29.27 -39.11
C ALA A 526 61.88 -30.23 -38.16
N LEU A 527 62.59 -31.18 -37.54
CA LEU A 527 62.04 -32.04 -36.48
C LEU A 527 61.76 -31.22 -35.20
N GLU A 528 62.67 -30.32 -34.84
CA GLU A 528 62.55 -29.44 -33.68
C GLU A 528 61.37 -28.48 -33.85
N ASP A 529 61.26 -27.81 -35.00
CA ASP A 529 60.15 -26.93 -35.35
C ASP A 529 58.79 -27.66 -35.37
N PHE A 530 58.74 -28.88 -35.92
CA PHE A 530 57.52 -29.70 -35.92
C PHE A 530 57.11 -30.11 -34.50
N SER A 531 58.08 -30.51 -33.65
CA SER A 531 57.79 -30.90 -32.27
C SER A 531 57.28 -29.74 -31.41
N HIS A 532 57.76 -28.52 -31.67
CA HIS A 532 57.28 -27.30 -31.01
C HIS A 532 55.89 -26.85 -31.48
N GLY A 533 55.52 -27.11 -32.74
CA GLY A 533 54.20 -26.76 -33.29
C GLY A 533 53.06 -27.73 -32.98
N VAL A 534 53.36 -28.91 -32.42
CA VAL A 534 52.38 -29.97 -32.09
C VAL A 534 51.94 -29.93 -30.60
N GLN A 535 52.68 -29.21 -29.74
CA GLN A 535 52.26 -28.85 -28.37
C GLN A 535 51.22 -27.74 -28.39
#